data_AF-A0A562ZKH1-F1
#
_entry.id   AF-A0A562ZKH1-F1
#
_cell.length_a   1.000
_cell.length_b   1.000
_cell.length_c   1.000
_cell.angle_alpha   90.00
_cell.angle_beta   90.00
_cell.angle_gamma   90.00
#
_symmetry.space_group_name_H-M   'P 1'
#
loop_
_entity.id
_entity.type
_entity.pdbx_description
1 polymer ?
#
loop_
_entity_poly.entity_id
_entity_poly.type
_entity_poly.pdbx_seq_one_letter_code
_entity_poly.pdbx_strand_id
1 'polypeptide(L)'
;MNQSPPRPPARRPTPARQRGIVLIVAMIMLVVISLLAAMSVRNATSSEKVTGNVRFTELANQSAEIALRVCEQAVLANVQSATPLPTNADGVAMTIQGVSTPPLYTNTAVVWDASPKHAALYPVDSTDVNFSATLKTFERRPECLVERMQVTNLANTAVSSTRSYIITARGFGPDVRSATPGRPSGTEVFLQSILELD
;
A
#
# COMPACT_ATOMS: atom_id res chain seq x y z
N MET A 1 -74.08 78.36 -15.22
CA MET A 1 -73.74 77.69 -13.95
C MET A 1 -73.68 76.19 -14.20
N ASN A 2 -72.48 75.62 -14.35
CA ASN A 2 -72.27 74.21 -14.02
C ASN A 2 -70.76 73.97 -13.82
N GLN A 3 -70.31 74.03 -12.56
CA GLN A 3 -68.92 73.80 -12.18
C GLN A 3 -68.71 72.29 -11.99
N SER A 4 -67.79 71.71 -12.77
CA SER A 4 -67.35 70.33 -12.60
C SER A 4 -66.52 70.19 -11.31
N PRO A 5 -66.69 69.13 -10.50
CA PRO A 5 -65.92 68.96 -9.27
C PRO A 5 -64.46 68.57 -9.55
N PRO A 6 -63.49 68.98 -8.69
CA PRO A 6 -62.08 68.66 -8.87
C PRO A 6 -61.79 67.17 -8.60
N ARG A 7 -60.96 66.54 -9.46
CA ARG A 7 -60.46 65.17 -9.26
C ARG A 7 -59.50 65.09 -8.07
N PRO A 8 -59.59 64.06 -7.21
CA PRO A 8 -58.66 63.87 -6.11
C PRO A 8 -57.25 63.51 -6.62
N PRO A 9 -56.17 63.92 -5.91
CA PRO A 9 -54.81 63.58 -6.30
C PRO A 9 -54.53 62.08 -6.09
N ALA A 10 -53.91 61.44 -7.09
CA ALA A 10 -53.45 60.05 -6.99
C ALA A 10 -52.33 59.93 -5.94
N ARG A 11 -52.58 59.18 -4.87
CA ARG A 11 -51.63 58.92 -3.79
C ARG A 11 -50.51 58.00 -4.31
N ARG A 12 -49.30 58.53 -4.48
CA ARG A 12 -48.12 57.71 -4.83
C ARG A 12 -47.77 56.82 -3.63
N PRO A 13 -47.59 55.49 -3.80
CA PRO A 13 -47.14 54.64 -2.71
C PRO A 13 -45.73 55.05 -2.30
N THR A 14 -45.54 55.32 -1.01
CA THR A 14 -44.20 55.53 -0.45
C THR A 14 -43.45 54.19 -0.46
N PRO A 15 -42.16 54.17 -0.86
CA PRO A 15 -41.39 52.93 -0.81
C PRO A 15 -41.27 52.49 0.64
N ALA A 16 -41.82 51.31 0.96
CA ALA A 16 -41.69 50.70 2.27
C ALA A 16 -40.20 50.57 2.61
N ARG A 17 -39.83 51.04 3.81
CA ARG A 17 -38.44 51.10 4.29
C ARG A 17 -37.96 49.71 4.71
N GLN A 18 -37.82 48.79 3.76
CA GLN A 18 -37.21 47.47 3.96
C GLN A 18 -35.69 47.60 3.94
N ARG A 19 -35.09 47.96 5.08
CA ARG A 19 -33.63 47.96 5.26
C ARG A 19 -33.28 47.39 6.63
N GLY A 20 -33.01 46.09 6.68
CA GLY A 20 -32.51 45.42 7.89
C GLY A 20 -32.41 43.89 7.71
N ILE A 21 -33.45 43.26 7.18
CA ILE A 21 -33.51 41.79 7.07
C ILE A 21 -32.60 41.23 5.96
N VAL A 22 -32.41 41.97 4.86
CA VAL A 22 -31.62 41.49 3.71
C VAL A 22 -30.17 41.15 4.11
N LEU A 23 -29.56 41.96 4.98
CA LEU A 23 -28.19 41.69 5.46
C LEU A 23 -28.12 40.41 6.29
N ILE A 24 -29.09 40.18 7.18
CA ILE A 24 -29.14 39.00 8.03
C ILE A 24 -29.33 37.75 7.17
N VAL A 25 -30.26 37.80 6.21
CA VAL A 25 -30.49 36.69 5.28
C VAL A 25 -29.25 36.42 4.43
N ALA A 26 -28.59 37.46 3.90
CA ALA A 26 -27.36 37.31 3.14
C ALA A 26 -26.22 36.69 3.98
N MET A 27 -26.08 37.10 5.24
CA MET A 27 -25.07 36.54 6.14
C MET A 27 -25.36 35.05 6.45
N ILE A 28 -26.61 34.69 6.73
CA ILE A 28 -27.00 33.30 6.96
C ILE A 28 -26.71 32.46 5.71
N MET A 29 -27.10 32.94 4.53
CA MET A 29 -26.84 32.23 3.27
C MET A 29 -25.34 32.07 3.01
N LEU A 30 -24.53 33.10 3.28
CA LEU A 30 -23.08 33.02 3.13
C LEU A 30 -22.48 31.96 4.08
N VAL A 31 -22.93 31.91 5.34
CA VAL A 31 -22.49 30.90 6.30
C VAL A 31 -22.88 29.49 5.84
N VAL A 32 -24.12 29.31 5.37
CA VAL A 32 -24.60 28.02 4.84
C VAL A 32 -23.75 27.57 3.64
N ILE A 33 -23.51 28.45 2.66
CA ILE A 33 -22.69 28.13 1.49
C ILE A 33 -21.25 27.80 1.91
N SER A 34 -20.67 28.56 2.84
CA SER A 34 -19.32 28.32 3.36
C SER A 34 -19.19 26.96 4.04
N LEU A 35 -20.18 26.59 4.87
CA LEU A 35 -20.24 25.27 5.52
C LEU A 35 -20.33 24.15 4.49
N LEU A 36 -21.18 24.29 3.47
CA LEU A 36 -21.30 23.30 2.38
C LEU A 36 -19.98 23.17 1.61
N ALA A 37 -19.34 24.29 1.26
CA ALA A 37 -18.04 24.29 0.59
C ALA A 37 -16.95 23.61 1.42
N ALA A 38 -16.88 23.91 2.73
CA ALA A 38 -15.91 23.31 3.64
C ALA A 38 -16.12 21.78 3.78
N MET A 39 -17.37 21.33 3.85
CA MET A 39 -17.70 19.91 3.87
C MET A 39 -17.28 19.20 2.57
N SER A 40 -17.53 19.81 1.41
CA SER A 40 -17.11 19.27 0.11
C SER A 40 -15.59 19.12 0.01
N VAL A 41 -14.82 20.13 0.45
CA VAL A 41 -13.34 20.07 0.44
C VAL A 41 -12.82 18.98 1.40
N ARG A 42 -13.40 18.88 2.60
CA ARG A 42 -13.03 17.84 3.57
C ARG A 42 -13.30 16.43 3.02
N ASN A 43 -14.42 16.24 2.35
CA ASN A 43 -14.75 14.95 1.73
C ASN A 43 -13.78 14.62 0.58
N ALA A 44 -13.48 15.59 -0.29
CA ALA A 44 -12.53 15.39 -1.39
C ALA A 44 -11.13 15.01 -0.88
N THR A 45 -10.61 15.72 0.13
CA THR A 45 -9.30 15.41 0.74
C THR A 45 -9.29 14.05 1.44
N SER A 46 -10.42 13.62 2.02
CA SER A 46 -10.55 12.27 2.58
C SER A 46 -10.50 11.20 1.48
N SER A 47 -11.23 11.39 0.38
CA SER A 47 -11.22 10.46 -0.76
C SER A 47 -9.84 10.36 -1.40
N GLU A 48 -9.13 11.49 -1.55
CA GLU A 48 -7.76 11.52 -2.09
C GLU A 48 -6.80 10.68 -1.23
N LYS A 49 -6.87 10.76 0.09
CA LYS A 49 -6.06 9.95 1.00
C LYS A 49 -6.35 8.45 0.88
N VAL A 50 -7.63 8.07 0.77
CA VAL A 50 -8.03 6.67 0.58
C VAL A 50 -7.50 6.15 -0.76
N THR A 51 -7.68 6.91 -1.84
CA THR A 51 -7.15 6.56 -3.17
C THR A 51 -5.63 6.46 -3.16
N GLY A 52 -4.94 7.36 -2.46
CA GLY A 52 -3.48 7.31 -2.28
C GLY A 52 -3.03 6.03 -1.57
N ASN A 53 -3.69 5.66 -0.46
CA ASN A 53 -3.37 4.43 0.27
C ASN A 53 -3.62 3.17 -0.57
N VAL A 54 -4.75 3.10 -1.29
CA VAL A 54 -5.05 2.00 -2.21
C VAL A 54 -3.96 1.87 -3.28
N ARG A 55 -3.50 2.99 -3.85
CA ARG A 55 -2.41 2.99 -4.83
C ARG A 55 -1.10 2.47 -4.21
N PHE A 56 -0.76 2.85 -2.99
CA PHE A 56 0.44 2.34 -2.33
C PHE A 56 0.34 0.85 -2.02
N THR A 57 -0.83 0.36 -1.59
CA THR A 57 -1.05 -1.09 -1.40
C THR A 57 -0.93 -1.86 -2.70
N GLU A 58 -1.47 -1.34 -3.80
CA GLU A 58 -1.36 -1.98 -5.11
C GLU A 58 0.09 -2.04 -5.61
N LEU A 59 0.86 -0.96 -5.42
CA LEU A 59 2.29 -0.98 -5.74
C LEU A 59 3.06 -1.93 -4.82
N ALA A 60 2.71 -2.02 -3.54
CA ALA A 60 3.29 -2.98 -2.61
C ALA A 60 3.00 -4.43 -3.05
N ASN A 61 1.79 -4.74 -3.51
CA ASN A 61 1.43 -6.04 -4.09
C ASN A 61 2.33 -6.35 -5.30
N GLN A 62 2.43 -5.43 -6.26
CA GLN A 62 3.28 -5.62 -7.44
C GLN A 62 4.75 -5.88 -7.06
N SER A 63 5.28 -5.14 -6.08
CA SER A 63 6.64 -5.38 -5.59
C SER A 63 6.81 -6.74 -4.91
N ALA A 64 5.79 -7.21 -4.18
CA ALA A 64 5.79 -8.53 -3.56
C ALA A 64 5.72 -9.64 -4.61
N GLU A 65 4.89 -9.48 -5.65
CA GLU A 65 4.76 -10.43 -6.77
C GLU A 65 6.07 -10.54 -7.55
N ILE A 66 6.76 -9.43 -7.80
CA ILE A 66 8.07 -9.44 -8.45
C ILE A 66 9.06 -10.24 -7.60
N ALA A 67 9.12 -9.98 -6.28
CA ALA A 67 10.02 -10.72 -5.41
C ALA A 67 9.69 -12.21 -5.33
N LEU A 68 8.40 -12.54 -5.27
CA LEU A 68 7.93 -13.92 -5.29
C LEU A 68 8.39 -14.64 -6.56
N ARG A 69 8.17 -14.02 -7.72
CA ARG A 69 8.55 -14.56 -9.03
C ARG A 69 10.06 -14.76 -9.17
N VAL A 70 10.87 -13.79 -8.75
CA VAL A 70 12.34 -13.89 -8.80
C VAL A 70 12.83 -15.06 -7.95
N CYS A 71 12.30 -15.19 -6.73
CA CYS A 71 12.73 -16.25 -5.82
C CYS A 71 12.22 -17.63 -6.24
N GLU A 72 11.00 -17.74 -6.78
CA GLU A 72 10.49 -18.95 -7.40
C GLU A 72 11.35 -19.41 -8.57
N GLN A 73 11.69 -18.50 -9.49
CA GLN A 73 12.53 -18.83 -10.64
C GLN A 73 13.93 -19.28 -10.22
N ALA A 74 14.52 -18.64 -9.21
CA ALA A 74 15.80 -19.04 -8.65
C ALA A 74 15.74 -20.45 -8.05
N VAL A 75 14.69 -20.76 -7.29
CA VAL A 75 14.48 -22.10 -6.69
C VAL A 75 14.25 -23.15 -7.76
N LEU A 76 13.41 -22.86 -8.76
CA LEU A 76 13.15 -23.76 -9.89
C LEU A 76 14.43 -24.07 -10.67
N ALA A 77 15.20 -23.04 -11.03
CA ALA A 77 16.47 -23.22 -11.73
C ALA A 77 17.48 -24.01 -10.89
N ASN A 78 17.53 -23.77 -9.58
CA ASN A 78 18.40 -24.51 -8.67
C ASN A 78 18.03 -25.99 -8.58
N VAL A 79 16.75 -26.31 -8.43
CA VAL A 79 16.30 -27.70 -8.24
C VAL A 79 16.29 -28.48 -9.55
N GLN A 80 15.88 -27.88 -10.67
CA GLN A 80 15.73 -28.58 -11.95
C GLN A 80 17.02 -28.62 -12.77
N SER A 81 17.83 -27.56 -12.72
CA SER A 81 19.01 -27.40 -13.59
C SER A 81 20.32 -27.31 -12.82
N ALA A 82 20.31 -27.49 -11.49
CA ALA A 82 21.47 -27.33 -10.62
C ALA A 82 22.15 -25.94 -10.74
N THR A 83 21.40 -24.93 -11.18
CA THR A 83 21.89 -23.55 -11.27
C THR A 83 22.17 -23.02 -9.86
N PRO A 84 23.32 -22.37 -9.60
CA PRO A 84 23.56 -21.74 -8.31
C PRO A 84 22.48 -20.71 -7.97
N LEU A 85 22.10 -20.63 -6.69
CA LEU A 85 21.20 -19.58 -6.22
C LEU A 85 21.85 -18.20 -6.43
N PRO A 86 21.06 -17.16 -6.72
CA PRO A 86 21.59 -15.85 -7.04
C PRO A 86 22.20 -15.16 -5.80
N THR A 87 23.18 -14.31 -6.06
CA THR A 87 23.71 -13.35 -5.09
C THR A 87 23.35 -11.96 -5.58
N ASN A 88 22.75 -11.15 -4.70
CA ASN A 88 22.33 -9.80 -5.09
C ASN A 88 23.53 -8.83 -5.19
N ALA A 89 23.28 -7.60 -5.64
CA ALA A 89 24.31 -6.57 -5.82
C ALA A 89 25.06 -6.19 -4.52
N ASP A 90 24.50 -6.47 -3.33
CA ASP A 90 25.16 -6.21 -2.04
C ASP A 90 25.97 -7.42 -1.53
N GLY A 91 26.08 -8.49 -2.32
CA GLY A 91 26.80 -9.71 -1.94
C GLY A 91 26.01 -10.65 -1.02
N VAL A 92 24.70 -10.44 -0.85
CA VAL A 92 23.84 -11.35 -0.09
C VAL A 92 23.41 -12.50 -0.99
N ALA A 93 23.84 -13.72 -0.64
CA ALA A 93 23.44 -14.93 -1.35
C ALA A 93 22.04 -15.37 -0.91
N MET A 94 21.19 -15.73 -1.87
CA MET A 94 19.93 -16.40 -1.59
C MET A 94 20.22 -17.78 -0.99
N THR A 95 19.44 -18.16 0.01
CA THR A 95 19.57 -19.45 0.68
C THR A 95 18.21 -20.13 0.77
N ILE A 96 18.17 -21.44 0.55
CA ILE A 96 17.00 -22.26 0.84
C ILE A 96 17.15 -22.78 2.26
N GLN A 97 16.32 -22.29 3.16
CA GLN A 97 16.35 -22.71 4.56
C GLN A 97 15.84 -24.14 4.71
N GLY A 98 16.43 -24.86 5.66
CA GLY A 98 15.90 -26.14 6.10
C GLY A 98 14.55 -25.97 6.80
N VAL A 99 13.90 -27.09 7.09
CA VAL A 99 12.69 -27.10 7.91
C VAL A 99 13.02 -26.56 9.31
N SER A 100 12.26 -25.58 9.80
CA SER A 100 12.35 -25.08 11.18
C SER A 100 11.02 -25.21 11.93
N THR A 101 11.11 -25.27 13.25
CA THR A 101 9.96 -25.24 14.17
C THR A 101 10.22 -24.22 15.28
N PRO A 102 9.50 -23.08 15.34
CA PRO A 102 8.46 -22.64 14.39
C PRO A 102 9.04 -22.28 12.99
N PRO A 103 8.22 -22.27 11.94
CA PRO A 103 8.65 -21.84 10.60
C PRO A 103 9.16 -20.39 10.61
N LEU A 104 10.26 -20.10 9.92
CA LEU A 104 10.90 -18.78 9.96
C LEU A 104 9.99 -17.69 9.39
N TYR A 105 9.19 -17.99 8.37
CA TYR A 105 8.28 -17.04 7.73
C TYR A 105 7.25 -16.45 8.69
N THR A 106 6.88 -17.19 9.75
CA THR A 106 5.96 -16.71 10.79
C THR A 106 6.62 -15.78 11.81
N ASN A 107 7.95 -15.79 11.90
CA ASN A 107 8.68 -15.04 12.91
C ASN A 107 9.07 -13.65 12.41
N THR A 108 8.13 -12.70 12.49
CA THR A 108 8.32 -11.32 12.06
C THR A 108 9.45 -10.60 12.78
N ALA A 109 9.55 -10.72 14.10
CA ALA A 109 10.56 -9.99 14.89
C ALA A 109 12.00 -10.45 14.62
N VAL A 110 12.23 -11.76 14.44
CA VAL A 110 13.58 -12.33 14.27
C VAL A 110 14.01 -12.37 12.81
N VAL A 111 13.07 -12.53 11.89
CA VAL A 111 13.39 -12.69 10.46
C VAL A 111 13.20 -11.37 9.76
N TRP A 112 11.96 -10.91 9.64
CA TRP A 112 11.54 -9.79 8.81
C TRP A 112 11.97 -8.41 9.36
N ASP A 113 11.88 -8.22 10.67
CA ASP A 113 12.09 -6.95 11.36
C ASP A 113 13.34 -6.93 12.24
N ALA A 114 14.23 -7.92 12.09
CA ALA A 114 15.50 -7.92 12.81
C ALA A 114 16.48 -6.86 12.28
N SER A 115 17.30 -6.35 13.20
CA SER A 115 18.46 -5.50 12.91
C SER A 115 19.65 -6.03 13.72
N PRO A 116 20.68 -6.62 13.08
CA PRO A 116 20.85 -6.79 11.64
C PRO A 116 19.81 -7.74 11.01
N LYS A 117 19.68 -7.68 9.69
CA LYS A 117 18.77 -8.55 8.93
C LYS A 117 19.16 -10.01 9.10
N HIS A 118 18.15 -10.89 9.20
CA HIS A 118 18.38 -12.32 9.30
C HIS A 118 19.00 -12.86 8.00
N ALA A 119 19.97 -13.77 8.11
CA ALA A 119 20.70 -14.32 6.95
C ALA A 119 19.82 -15.14 5.98
N ALA A 120 18.60 -15.49 6.40
CA ALA A 120 17.62 -16.20 5.59
C ALA A 120 16.85 -15.29 4.63
N LEU A 121 16.85 -13.97 4.88
CA LEU A 121 16.19 -13.02 4.00
C LEU A 121 17.07 -12.68 2.82
N TYR A 122 16.46 -12.73 1.64
CA TYR A 122 17.08 -12.29 0.40
C TYR A 122 16.40 -11.01 -0.09
N PRO A 123 17.08 -9.85 -0.06
CA PRO A 123 16.63 -8.64 -0.73
C PRO A 123 16.79 -8.79 -2.24
N VAL A 124 15.69 -8.68 -2.97
CA VAL A 124 15.69 -8.76 -4.44
C VAL A 124 16.34 -7.51 -5.02
N ASP A 125 17.05 -7.66 -6.15
CA ASP A 125 17.82 -6.55 -6.70
C ASP A 125 16.94 -5.41 -7.20
N SER A 126 17.44 -4.18 -7.03
CA SER A 126 16.65 -2.99 -7.40
C SER A 126 16.34 -2.92 -8.90
N THR A 127 17.14 -3.58 -9.74
CA THR A 127 16.96 -3.67 -11.19
C THR A 127 15.82 -4.59 -11.60
N ASP A 128 15.42 -5.53 -10.74
CA ASP A 128 14.30 -6.43 -11.03
C ASP A 128 12.94 -5.76 -10.74
N VAL A 129 12.96 -4.75 -9.86
CA VAL A 129 11.74 -4.12 -9.34
C VAL A 129 11.56 -2.69 -9.87
N ASN A 130 12.66 -2.00 -10.16
CA ASN A 130 12.65 -0.66 -10.74
C ASN A 130 13.18 -0.69 -12.17
N PHE A 131 12.57 0.15 -13.02
CA PHE A 131 12.99 0.31 -14.41
C PHE A 131 14.38 0.94 -14.57
N SER A 132 14.82 1.77 -13.62
CA SER A 132 16.09 2.48 -13.68
C SER A 132 16.70 2.69 -12.29
N ALA A 133 18.03 2.70 -12.23
CA ALA A 133 18.77 2.99 -11.01
C ALA A 133 18.61 4.44 -10.51
N THR A 134 18.29 5.38 -11.41
CA THR A 134 18.13 6.81 -11.08
C THR A 134 16.69 7.17 -10.70
N LEU A 135 15.70 6.53 -11.34
CA LEU A 135 14.28 6.77 -11.10
C LEU A 135 13.67 5.54 -10.42
N LYS A 136 13.77 5.51 -9.09
CA LYS A 136 13.23 4.43 -8.26
C LYS A 136 11.78 4.72 -7.90
N THR A 137 10.88 3.79 -8.24
CA THR A 137 9.50 3.78 -7.75
C THR A 137 9.44 3.17 -6.35
N PHE A 138 10.23 2.12 -6.12
CA PHE A 138 10.35 1.43 -4.85
C PHE A 138 11.67 1.84 -4.19
N GLU A 139 11.59 2.69 -3.16
CA GLU A 139 12.76 3.15 -2.42
C GLU A 139 13.36 1.97 -1.65
N ARG A 140 12.52 1.22 -0.93
CA ARG A 140 12.90 -0.06 -0.31
C ARG A 140 12.67 -1.22 -1.27
N ARG A 141 13.70 -2.06 -1.44
CA ARG A 141 13.61 -3.29 -2.22
C ARG A 141 12.75 -4.33 -1.49
N PRO A 142 11.93 -5.11 -2.21
CA PRO A 142 11.20 -6.21 -1.63
C PRO A 142 12.16 -7.33 -1.20
N GLU A 143 11.74 -8.09 -0.20
CA GLU A 143 12.52 -9.13 0.45
C GLU A 143 11.79 -10.47 0.26
N CYS A 144 12.49 -11.58 0.06
CA CYS A 144 11.90 -12.91 0.05
C CYS A 144 12.63 -13.87 1.00
N LEU A 145 11.92 -14.91 1.41
CA LEU A 145 12.38 -16.00 2.26
C LEU A 145 11.95 -17.31 1.63
N VAL A 146 12.88 -18.24 1.47
CA VAL A 146 12.62 -19.57 0.94
C VAL A 146 12.90 -20.60 2.02
N GLU A 147 11.93 -21.45 2.33
CA GLU A 147 12.09 -22.55 3.27
C GLU A 147 11.58 -23.86 2.67
N ARG A 148 12.16 -24.97 3.14
CA ARG A 148 11.62 -26.31 2.87
C ARG A 148 10.43 -26.57 3.77
N MET A 149 9.38 -27.17 3.21
CA MET A 149 8.24 -27.63 4.00
C MET A 149 8.51 -29.02 4.60
N GLN A 150 7.96 -29.24 5.78
CA GLN A 150 7.87 -30.56 6.40
C GLN A 150 6.66 -31.31 5.85
N VAL A 151 6.89 -32.51 5.32
CA VAL A 151 5.83 -33.49 5.05
C VAL A 151 5.97 -34.61 6.07
N THR A 152 5.07 -34.64 7.05
CA THR A 152 5.03 -35.74 8.02
C THR A 152 4.39 -36.95 7.38
N ASN A 153 5.15 -38.02 7.23
CA ASN A 153 4.59 -39.30 6.80
C ASN A 153 3.66 -39.83 7.90
N LEU A 154 2.36 -39.92 7.60
CA LEU A 154 1.35 -40.37 8.59
C LEU A 154 1.54 -41.83 9.03
N ALA A 155 2.28 -42.63 8.27
CA ALA A 155 2.51 -44.04 8.56
C ALA A 155 3.62 -44.29 9.61
N ASN A 156 4.59 -43.38 9.76
CA ASN A 156 5.73 -43.57 10.66
C ASN A 156 6.14 -42.27 11.40
N THR A 157 5.35 -41.20 11.26
CA THR A 157 5.61 -39.87 11.83
C THR A 157 6.97 -39.29 11.40
N ALA A 158 7.59 -39.83 10.35
CA ALA A 158 8.87 -39.35 9.86
C ALA A 158 8.66 -38.05 9.08
N VAL A 159 9.32 -36.98 9.51
CA VAL A 159 9.35 -35.71 8.79
C VAL A 159 10.27 -35.87 7.58
N SER A 160 9.67 -35.92 6.39
CA SER A 160 10.39 -35.90 5.12
C SER A 160 10.35 -34.50 4.54
N SER A 161 11.49 -33.99 4.08
CA SER A 161 11.51 -32.84 3.19
C SER A 161 11.24 -33.33 1.77
N THR A 162 9.97 -33.53 1.42
CA THR A 162 9.57 -33.58 0.00
C THR A 162 10.11 -32.33 -0.69
N ARG A 163 10.28 -32.32 -2.02
CA ARG A 163 10.72 -31.14 -2.79
C ARG A 163 9.64 -30.04 -2.83
N SER A 164 9.01 -29.79 -1.69
CA SER A 164 8.00 -28.80 -1.44
C SER A 164 8.65 -27.63 -0.71
N TYR A 165 8.53 -26.44 -1.29
CA TYR A 165 9.11 -25.21 -0.79
C TYR A 165 7.99 -24.22 -0.50
N ILE A 166 8.16 -23.47 0.58
CA ILE A 166 7.34 -22.31 0.89
C ILE A 166 8.18 -21.07 0.64
N ILE A 167 7.67 -20.19 -0.20
CA ILE A 167 8.32 -18.93 -0.55
C ILE A 167 7.43 -17.83 -0.03
N THR A 168 7.96 -17.02 0.87
CA THR A 168 7.27 -15.85 1.40
C THR A 168 7.97 -14.62 0.87
N ALA A 169 7.22 -13.70 0.26
CA ALA A 169 7.71 -12.44 -0.24
C ALA A 169 7.08 -11.28 0.55
N ARG A 170 7.88 -10.27 0.86
CA ARG A 170 7.47 -9.02 1.50
C ARG A 170 7.73 -7.88 0.54
N GLY A 171 6.65 -7.28 0.05
CA GLY A 171 6.66 -6.08 -0.78
C GLY A 171 6.46 -4.81 0.03
N PHE A 172 6.93 -3.70 -0.53
CA PHE A 172 6.85 -2.37 0.09
C PHE A 172 6.28 -1.36 -0.88
N GLY A 173 5.43 -0.47 -0.39
CA GLY A 173 4.95 0.68 -1.16
C GLY A 173 6.07 1.72 -1.38
N PRO A 174 5.88 2.66 -2.33
CA PRO A 174 6.81 3.78 -2.56
C PRO A 174 7.04 4.69 -1.34
N ASP A 175 6.15 4.62 -0.35
CA ASP A 175 6.18 5.38 0.90
C ASP A 175 7.18 4.83 1.93
N VAL A 176 7.68 3.60 1.74
CA VAL A 176 8.62 2.95 2.64
C VAL A 176 10.06 3.26 2.25
N ARG A 177 10.81 3.87 3.18
CA ARG A 177 12.21 4.29 2.97
C ARG A 177 13.20 3.12 2.86
N SER A 178 14.27 3.33 2.09
CA SER A 178 15.27 2.30 1.79
C SER A 178 16.13 1.85 2.98
N ALA A 179 16.32 2.71 4.00
CA ALA A 179 17.51 2.67 4.85
C ALA A 179 17.25 2.30 6.32
N THR A 180 16.10 1.74 6.67
CA THR A 180 15.82 1.39 8.08
C THR A 180 15.96 -0.12 8.29
N PRO A 181 17.09 -0.61 8.84
CA PRO A 181 17.15 -1.92 9.46
C PRO A 181 15.98 -2.07 10.45
N GLY A 182 15.39 -3.25 10.45
CA GLY A 182 14.22 -3.57 11.26
C GLY A 182 12.88 -3.18 10.64
N ARG A 183 11.92 -2.89 11.53
CA ARG A 183 10.50 -2.74 11.17
C ARG A 183 10.28 -1.53 10.22
N PRO A 184 9.60 -1.73 9.08
CA PRO A 184 9.28 -0.65 8.16
C PRO A 184 8.23 0.30 8.76
N SER A 185 8.22 1.53 8.25
CA SER A 185 7.15 2.49 8.45
C SER A 185 6.58 2.85 7.09
N GLY A 186 5.30 2.53 6.87
CA GLY A 186 4.61 2.69 5.59
C GLY A 186 3.90 1.40 5.16
N THR A 187 3.54 1.32 3.89
CA THR A 187 2.76 0.23 3.32
C THR A 187 3.62 -1.02 3.10
N GLU A 188 3.19 -2.15 3.65
CA GLU A 188 3.79 -3.46 3.43
C GLU A 188 2.76 -4.52 3.08
N VAL A 189 3.18 -5.51 2.28
CA VAL A 189 2.36 -6.65 1.87
C VAL A 189 3.19 -7.91 1.99
N PHE A 190 2.58 -8.99 2.48
CA PHE A 190 3.15 -10.32 2.46
C PHE A 190 2.38 -11.20 1.47
N LEU A 191 3.11 -11.86 0.57
CA LEU A 191 2.60 -12.90 -0.32
C LEU A 191 3.31 -14.21 -0.01
N GLN A 192 2.61 -15.32 -0.24
CA GLN A 192 3.14 -16.64 0.01
C GLN A 192 2.79 -17.56 -1.16
N SER A 193 3.78 -18.33 -1.60
CA SER A 193 3.64 -19.36 -2.61
C SER A 193 4.16 -20.69 -2.08
N ILE A 194 3.57 -21.77 -2.58
CA ILE A 194 3.98 -23.13 -2.30
C ILE A 194 4.36 -23.77 -3.63
N LEU A 195 5.61 -24.20 -3.73
CA LEU A 195 6.13 -24.88 -4.90
C LEU A 195 6.30 -26.37 -4.57
N GLU A 196 5.56 -27.22 -5.26
CA GLU A 196 5.72 -28.67 -5.20
C GLU A 196 6.41 -29.14 -6.47
N LEU A 197 7.52 -29.88 -6.32
CA LEU A 197 8.27 -30.45 -7.42
C LEU A 197 8.22 -31.97 -7.34
N ASP A 198 7.76 -32.60 -8.41
CA ASP A 198 7.74 -34.07 -8.55
C ASP A 198 9.13 -34.66 -8.89
#